data_AF-A0A0S8IHP1-F1
#
_entry.id   AF-A0A0S8IHP1-F1
#
_cell.length_a   1.000
_cell.length_b   1.000
_cell.length_c   1.000
_cell.angle_alpha   90.00
_cell.angle_beta   90.00
_cell.angle_gamma   90.00
#
_symmetry.space_group_name_H-M   'P 1'
#
loop_
_entity.id
_entity.type
_entity.pdbx_description
1 polymer ?
#
loop_
_entity_poly.entity_id
_entity_poly.type
_entity_poly.pdbx_seq_one_letter_code
_entity_poly.pdbx_strand_id
1 'polypeptide(L)'
;MAHSRAELKKIRLAKGIRLEEVHKKTKIHINILKAIEGDGLTNLNPVYLKGFIKIYCNFLGVDPKEYYGEQKDVKPEPKPGPVLAKEKEKPQQKPKPKSKDKSQQKPQEKPQPEPQQISQQNLQTKIGVLLKKIVPFLKRTVEKMKGLKEHAQTIKRGALLIIGLLLVAFIFFNLGKFISSRRKAFVARKKPASSRALTPSPAPVQKVSPEKTSSIRLGLRTKDNCWVYVKVDGKVVFQRTIEKGRFESWKAKEKIELSVGNAAAVELEVNGQLFSNLGRKGQTLKNILITKDGLQVKR
;
A
#
# COMPACT_ATOMS: atom_id res chain seq x y z
N MET A 1 -14.20 9.62 29.83
CA MET A 1 -13.80 8.20 29.59
C MET A 1 -13.15 8.16 28.21
N ALA A 2 -12.17 7.28 27.97
CA ALA A 2 -11.58 7.15 26.63
C ALA A 2 -12.45 6.23 25.76
N HIS A 3 -12.82 6.67 24.56
CA HIS A 3 -13.69 5.90 23.66
C HIS A 3 -12.91 4.76 22.98
N SER A 4 -13.60 3.65 22.75
CA SER A 4 -12.96 2.45 22.21
C SER A 4 -12.68 2.60 20.71
N ARG A 5 -11.55 2.11 20.20
CA ARG A 5 -11.28 2.19 18.74
C ARG A 5 -12.24 1.34 17.90
N ALA A 6 -12.84 0.31 18.51
CA ALA A 6 -13.94 -0.46 17.93
C ALA A 6 -15.23 0.39 17.70
N GLU A 7 -15.34 1.56 18.34
CA GLU A 7 -16.44 2.50 18.16
C GLU A 7 -16.30 3.31 16.87
N LEU A 8 -15.07 3.70 16.48
CA LEU A 8 -14.79 4.31 15.16
C LEU A 8 -15.27 3.41 14.02
N LYS A 9 -15.13 2.08 14.16
CA LYS A 9 -15.66 1.08 13.24
C LYS A 9 -17.19 1.11 13.17
N LYS A 10 -17.88 1.19 14.32
CA LYS A 10 -19.35 1.34 14.37
C LYS A 10 -19.79 2.62 13.65
N ILE A 11 -19.12 3.74 13.93
CA ILE A 11 -19.41 5.06 13.36
C ILE A 11 -19.19 5.07 11.84
N ARG A 12 -18.09 4.47 11.34
CA ARG A 12 -17.86 4.32 9.89
C ARG A 12 -18.96 3.49 9.23
N LEU A 13 -19.33 2.35 9.82
CA LEU A 13 -20.35 1.45 9.28
C LEU A 13 -21.75 2.10 9.28
N ALA A 14 -22.11 2.83 10.36
CA ALA A 14 -23.36 3.59 10.44
C ALA A 14 -23.46 4.70 9.38
N LYS A 15 -22.32 5.30 8.97
CA LYS A 15 -22.25 6.26 7.86
C LYS A 15 -22.13 5.58 6.48
N GLY A 16 -22.18 4.25 6.39
CA GLY A 16 -22.08 3.49 5.14
C GLY A 16 -20.71 3.50 4.47
N ILE A 17 -19.67 4.05 5.12
CA ILE A 17 -18.39 4.34 4.46
C ILE A 17 -17.52 3.08 4.37
N ARG A 18 -16.92 2.83 3.20
CA ARG A 18 -15.97 1.73 2.98
C ARG A 18 -14.53 2.14 3.30
N LEU A 19 -13.72 1.18 3.80
CA LEU A 19 -12.30 1.41 4.10
C LEU A 19 -11.50 1.85 2.86
N GLU A 20 -11.91 1.41 1.67
CA GLU A 20 -11.31 1.84 0.40
C GLU A 20 -11.51 3.35 0.13
N GLU A 21 -12.64 3.93 0.56
CA GLU A 21 -12.90 5.37 0.42
C GLU A 21 -12.09 6.17 1.44
N VAL A 22 -12.06 5.72 2.70
CA VAL A 22 -11.20 6.31 3.75
C VAL A 22 -9.76 6.34 3.25
N HIS A 23 -9.25 5.22 2.71
CA HIS A 23 -7.92 5.13 2.12
C HIS A 23 -7.73 6.11 0.95
N LYS A 24 -8.67 6.17 -0.01
CA LYS A 24 -8.58 7.04 -1.18
C LYS A 24 -8.49 8.53 -0.79
N LYS A 25 -9.26 8.96 0.21
CA LYS A 25 -9.33 10.35 0.69
C LYS A 25 -8.20 10.71 1.68
N THR A 26 -7.96 9.89 2.71
CA THR A 26 -6.98 10.19 3.78
C THR A 26 -5.54 9.76 3.46
N LYS A 27 -5.33 8.93 2.43
CA LYS A 27 -4.08 8.22 2.10
C LYS A 27 -3.55 7.25 3.16
N ILE A 28 -4.24 7.06 4.29
CA ILE A 28 -3.93 6.01 5.26
C ILE A 28 -4.11 4.65 4.57
N HIS A 29 -3.09 3.79 4.62
CA HIS A 29 -3.15 2.48 3.97
C HIS A 29 -4.23 1.58 4.62
N ILE A 30 -4.96 0.78 3.81
CA ILE A 30 -6.12 0.00 4.29
C ILE A 30 -5.79 -0.90 5.49
N ASN A 31 -4.60 -1.50 5.53
CA ASN A 31 -4.19 -2.34 6.66
C ASN A 31 -4.01 -1.54 7.97
N ILE A 32 -3.64 -0.27 7.90
CA ILE A 32 -3.54 0.62 9.07
C ILE A 32 -4.94 0.97 9.58
N LEU A 33 -5.90 1.22 8.68
CA LEU A 33 -7.30 1.43 9.07
C LEU A 33 -7.90 0.18 9.74
N LYS A 34 -7.63 -1.01 9.19
CA LYS A 34 -8.01 -2.30 9.80
C LYS A 34 -7.38 -2.49 11.19
N ALA A 35 -6.13 -2.06 11.38
CA ALA A 35 -5.42 -2.11 12.66
C ALA A 35 -5.87 -1.02 13.67
N ILE A 36 -6.52 0.05 13.23
CA ILE A 36 -7.20 1.00 14.12
C ILE A 36 -8.55 0.42 14.57
N GLU A 37 -9.28 -0.24 13.68
CA GLU A 37 -10.63 -0.77 13.93
C GLU A 37 -10.71 -2.11 14.70
N GLY A 38 -9.58 -2.64 15.16
CA GLY A 38 -9.49 -3.90 15.89
C GLY A 38 -8.09 -4.16 16.42
N ASP A 39 -7.87 -5.32 17.02
CA ASP A 39 -6.73 -5.57 17.92
C ASP A 39 -5.41 -5.89 17.19
N GLY A 40 -5.40 -5.78 15.86
CA GLY A 40 -4.25 -6.07 14.98
C GLY A 40 -3.15 -5.01 14.97
N LEU A 41 -2.78 -4.48 16.15
CA LEU A 41 -1.86 -3.36 16.34
C LEU A 41 -0.36 -3.73 16.19
N THR A 42 -0.06 -5.00 15.91
CA THR A 42 1.23 -5.68 16.16
C THR A 42 2.44 -5.19 15.38
N ASN A 43 2.32 -4.24 14.45
CA ASN A 43 3.47 -3.71 13.70
C ASN A 43 3.33 -2.22 13.34
N LEU A 44 2.72 -1.42 14.22
CA LEU A 44 2.62 0.03 14.04
C LEU A 44 3.23 0.77 15.23
N ASN A 45 4.32 1.49 14.97
CA ASN A 45 4.98 2.32 15.99
C ASN A 45 3.97 3.36 16.56
N PRO A 46 3.81 3.43 17.91
CA PRO A 46 2.74 4.19 18.55
C PRO A 46 2.80 5.70 18.29
N VAL A 47 3.97 6.27 17.97
CA VAL A 47 4.14 7.68 17.60
C VAL A 47 3.29 8.02 16.36
N TYR A 48 3.25 7.13 15.38
CA TYR A 48 2.47 7.32 14.15
C TYR A 48 0.98 7.00 14.35
N LEU A 49 0.64 6.08 15.26
CA LEU A 49 -0.74 5.68 15.56
C LEU A 49 -1.60 6.87 16.02
N LYS A 50 -1.08 7.77 16.89
CA LYS A 50 -1.80 8.99 17.31
C LYS A 50 -2.15 9.87 16.11
N GLY A 51 -1.24 10.01 15.15
CA GLY A 51 -1.46 10.75 13.90
C GLY A 51 -2.53 10.11 13.01
N PHE A 52 -2.47 8.79 12.79
CA PHE A 52 -3.45 8.09 11.96
C PHE A 52 -4.84 8.04 12.60
N ILE A 53 -4.95 7.88 13.92
CA ILE A 53 -6.22 8.01 14.66
C ILE A 53 -6.78 9.43 14.46
N LYS A 54 -5.97 10.49 14.67
CA LYS A 54 -6.43 11.88 14.47
C LYS A 54 -6.97 12.14 13.06
N ILE A 55 -6.27 11.69 12.02
CA ILE A 55 -6.71 11.83 10.63
C ILE A 55 -8.02 11.04 10.39
N TYR A 56 -8.16 9.85 10.98
CA TYR A 56 -9.36 9.03 10.83
C TYR A 56 -10.58 9.59 11.58
N CYS A 57 -10.40 10.09 12.80
CA CYS A 57 -11.42 10.80 13.57
C CYS A 57 -11.91 12.06 12.83
N ASN A 58 -10.98 12.89 12.34
CA ASN A 58 -11.31 14.05 11.49
C ASN A 58 -12.11 13.64 10.25
N PHE A 59 -11.73 12.55 9.58
CA PHE A 59 -12.44 12.02 8.42
C PHE A 59 -13.86 11.52 8.76
N LEU A 60 -14.04 10.89 9.92
CA LEU A 60 -15.35 10.44 10.40
C LEU A 60 -16.19 11.58 11.00
N GLY A 61 -15.62 12.76 11.24
CA GLY A 61 -16.29 13.89 11.90
C GLY A 61 -16.61 13.62 13.37
N VAL A 62 -15.60 13.15 14.13
CA VAL A 62 -15.64 12.95 15.59
C VAL A 62 -14.38 13.58 16.21
N ASP A 63 -14.42 14.03 17.47
CA ASP A 63 -13.25 14.68 18.09
C ASP A 63 -12.11 13.66 18.30
N PRO A 64 -10.91 13.86 17.71
CA PRO A 64 -9.74 13.03 17.98
C PRO A 64 -9.39 12.84 19.46
N LYS A 65 -9.65 13.84 20.32
CA LYS A 65 -9.30 13.83 21.75
C LYS A 65 -9.95 12.67 22.51
N GLU A 66 -11.13 12.23 22.10
CA GLU A 66 -11.87 11.13 22.71
C GLU A 66 -11.19 9.76 22.50
N TYR A 67 -10.31 9.65 21.49
CA TYR A 67 -9.78 8.38 20.96
C TYR A 67 -8.25 8.21 21.08
N TYR A 68 -7.52 9.21 21.58
CA TYR A 68 -6.14 9.04 22.04
C TYR A 68 -6.03 9.32 23.54
N GLY A 69 -5.40 8.42 24.29
CA GLY A 69 -5.14 8.62 25.71
C GLY A 69 -4.19 9.79 25.95
N GLU A 70 -4.36 10.46 27.10
CA GLU A 70 -3.46 11.54 27.48
C GLU A 70 -2.04 11.01 27.74
N GLN A 71 -1.09 11.70 27.14
CA GLN A 71 0.33 11.67 27.47
C GLN A 71 0.75 13.13 27.50
N LYS A 72 1.32 13.58 28.62
CA LYS A 72 1.80 14.95 28.79
C LYS A 72 2.76 15.30 27.65
N ASP A 73 2.71 16.53 27.15
CA ASP A 73 3.39 16.93 25.91
C ASP A 73 4.93 17.00 26.07
N VAL A 74 5.58 15.83 26.05
CA VAL A 74 7.02 15.70 25.84
C VAL A 74 7.31 16.12 24.39
N LYS A 75 7.69 17.39 24.24
CA LYS A 75 8.06 18.07 22.99
C LYS A 75 8.95 17.18 22.10
N PRO A 76 8.47 16.64 20.97
CA PRO A 76 9.26 15.78 20.12
C PRO A 76 10.19 16.61 19.22
N GLU A 77 11.51 16.37 19.32
CA GLU A 77 12.47 16.93 18.37
C GLU A 77 12.31 16.31 16.96
N PRO A 78 12.51 17.09 15.88
CA PRO A 78 12.37 16.59 14.52
C PRO A 78 13.58 15.74 14.11
N LYS A 79 13.40 14.42 13.98
CA LYS A 79 14.36 13.52 13.33
C LYS A 79 13.71 12.83 12.12
N PRO A 80 14.35 12.83 10.93
CA PRO A 80 13.69 12.44 9.68
C PRO A 80 13.66 10.92 9.47
N GLY A 81 12.49 10.38 9.11
CA GLY A 81 12.40 9.11 8.38
C GLY A 81 11.33 8.12 8.88
N PRO A 82 10.44 7.63 8.00
CA PRO A 82 9.56 6.50 8.32
C PRO A 82 10.36 5.18 8.31
N VAL A 83 10.93 4.82 9.46
CA VAL A 83 11.54 3.50 9.71
C VAL A 83 10.47 2.41 9.54
N LEU A 84 10.79 1.31 8.85
CA LEU A 84 9.82 0.22 8.61
C LEU A 84 10.53 -1.14 8.53
N ALA A 85 10.90 -1.62 9.72
CA ALA A 85 11.60 -2.85 10.09
C ALA A 85 11.36 -3.06 11.60
N LYS A 86 11.21 -4.27 12.17
CA LYS A 86 11.08 -5.63 11.63
C LYS A 86 10.57 -6.57 12.73
N GLU A 87 10.16 -7.80 12.43
CA GLU A 87 9.93 -8.82 13.47
C GLU A 87 10.27 -10.26 13.07
N LYS A 88 10.89 -10.96 14.04
CA LYS A 88 11.26 -12.38 14.20
C LYS A 88 11.89 -12.47 15.61
N GLU A 89 11.74 -13.51 16.44
CA GLU A 89 11.21 -14.87 16.24
C GLU A 89 10.69 -15.47 17.58
N LYS A 90 10.20 -16.73 17.59
CA LYS A 90 9.64 -17.48 18.75
C LYS A 90 10.75 -18.00 19.72
N PRO A 91 10.48 -18.54 20.95
CA PRO A 91 9.44 -19.54 21.31
C PRO A 91 8.69 -19.23 22.66
N GLN A 92 8.01 -20.10 23.43
CA GLN A 92 7.83 -21.57 23.43
C GLN A 92 6.38 -22.07 23.79
N GLN A 93 6.11 -22.56 25.02
CA GLN A 93 5.10 -23.60 25.35
C GLN A 93 4.63 -23.65 26.85
N LYS A 94 3.30 -23.86 27.07
CA LYS A 94 2.58 -24.89 27.92
C LYS A 94 3.07 -25.29 29.35
N PRO A 95 2.16 -25.68 30.30
CA PRO A 95 1.22 -26.81 30.16
C PRO A 95 -0.23 -26.62 30.68
N LYS A 96 -0.97 -27.74 30.88
CA LYS A 96 -2.42 -27.88 31.22
C LYS A 96 -2.62 -28.98 32.31
N PRO A 97 -3.63 -28.87 33.18
CA PRO A 97 -4.68 -29.92 33.36
C PRO A 97 -6.04 -29.49 32.75
N LYS A 98 -7.12 -30.26 32.50
CA LYS A 98 -7.77 -31.49 33.05
C LYS A 98 -8.47 -31.30 34.43
N SER A 99 -9.70 -31.76 34.71
CA SER A 99 -10.88 -32.17 33.90
C SER A 99 -12.08 -32.62 34.79
N LYS A 100 -13.35 -32.40 34.38
CA LYS A 100 -14.63 -32.92 34.97
C LYS A 100 -15.00 -32.35 36.38
N ASP A 101 -16.20 -32.48 36.97
CA ASP A 101 -17.52 -33.04 36.56
C ASP A 101 -18.72 -32.33 37.26
N LYS A 102 -19.96 -32.54 36.74
CA LYS A 102 -21.31 -32.63 37.41
C LYS A 102 -21.97 -31.55 38.31
N SER A 103 -23.31 -31.68 38.34
CA SER A 103 -24.34 -31.21 39.32
C SER A 103 -24.53 -29.67 39.48
N GLN A 104 -25.68 -29.06 39.13
CA GLN A 104 -27.08 -29.20 39.63
C GLN A 104 -27.36 -28.45 40.95
N GLN A 105 -28.06 -27.31 40.91
CA GLN A 105 -29.37 -27.10 41.57
C GLN A 105 -30.00 -25.72 41.31
N LYS A 106 -31.34 -25.73 41.19
CA LYS A 106 -32.36 -24.66 41.27
C LYS A 106 -33.62 -25.44 41.75
N PRO A 107 -34.48 -24.98 42.71
CA PRO A 107 -35.08 -23.64 42.76
C PRO A 107 -35.34 -23.00 44.14
N GLN A 108 -35.71 -21.71 44.11
CA GLN A 108 -36.87 -21.15 44.84
C GLN A 108 -37.30 -19.80 44.21
N GLU A 109 -38.47 -19.28 44.55
CA GLU A 109 -39.16 -18.20 43.81
C GLU A 109 -40.02 -17.30 44.72
N LYS A 110 -40.11 -16.00 44.36
CA LYS A 110 -41.06 -14.96 44.84
C LYS A 110 -40.89 -14.46 46.30
N PRO A 111 -41.49 -13.29 46.68
CA PRO A 111 -42.48 -12.45 45.98
C PRO A 111 -41.94 -11.19 45.26
N GLN A 112 -42.85 -10.55 44.50
CA GLN A 112 -42.68 -9.27 43.82
C GLN A 112 -43.46 -8.16 44.56
N PRO A 113 -43.05 -6.88 44.49
CA PRO A 113 -43.97 -5.74 44.61
C PRO A 113 -44.67 -5.45 43.27
N GLU A 114 -45.80 -4.74 43.32
CA GLU A 114 -46.68 -4.49 42.16
C GLU A 114 -46.22 -3.35 41.23
N PRO A 115 -46.70 -3.30 39.96
CA PRO A 115 -46.33 -2.25 39.00
C PRO A 115 -47.21 -1.00 39.14
N GLN A 116 -46.60 0.15 39.43
CA GLN A 116 -47.29 1.45 39.36
C GLN A 116 -47.61 1.82 37.90
N GLN A 117 -48.86 2.22 37.64
CA GLN A 117 -49.32 2.58 36.30
C GLN A 117 -48.87 4.00 35.91
N ILE A 118 -47.96 4.10 34.93
CA ILE A 118 -47.67 5.37 34.23
C ILE A 118 -48.50 5.42 32.93
N SER A 119 -49.35 6.44 32.80
CA SER A 119 -50.30 6.55 31.68
C SER A 119 -49.63 6.64 30.30
N GLN A 120 -50.09 5.79 29.38
CA GLN A 120 -49.67 5.71 27.97
C GLN A 120 -50.00 6.97 27.14
N GLN A 121 -50.87 7.85 27.61
CA GLN A 121 -51.47 8.93 26.79
C GLN A 121 -50.47 10.02 26.33
N ASN A 122 -49.28 10.14 26.96
CA ASN A 122 -48.34 11.23 26.70
C ASN A 122 -47.24 10.97 25.64
N LEU A 123 -47.21 9.79 25.01
CA LEU A 123 -46.24 9.49 23.93
C LEU A 123 -46.78 9.86 22.53
N GLN A 124 -48.05 9.56 22.24
CA GLN A 124 -48.66 9.73 20.92
C GLN A 124 -48.59 11.19 20.42
N THR A 125 -48.93 12.15 21.28
CA THR A 125 -48.95 13.59 20.97
C THR A 125 -47.57 14.15 20.63
N LYS A 126 -46.50 13.71 21.32
CA LYS A 126 -45.14 14.21 21.05
C LYS A 126 -44.56 13.68 19.73
N ILE A 127 -44.82 12.41 19.40
CA ILE A 127 -44.31 11.79 18.16
C ILE A 127 -45.01 12.38 16.93
N GLY A 128 -46.34 12.52 16.95
CA GLY A 128 -47.12 13.04 15.81
C GLY A 128 -46.75 14.47 15.40
N VAL A 129 -46.47 15.36 16.36
CA VAL A 129 -46.06 16.75 16.10
C VAL A 129 -44.66 16.82 15.48
N LEU A 130 -43.73 15.96 15.91
CA LEU A 130 -42.37 15.93 15.37
C LEU A 130 -42.35 15.47 13.90
N LEU A 131 -43.11 14.43 13.57
CA LEU A 131 -43.20 13.91 12.21
C LEU A 131 -43.81 14.94 11.23
N LYS A 132 -44.88 15.65 11.63
CA LYS A 132 -45.51 16.69 10.79
C LYS A 132 -44.54 17.81 10.37
N LYS A 133 -43.51 18.13 11.17
CA LYS A 133 -42.50 19.14 10.82
C LYS A 133 -41.39 18.61 9.90
N ILE A 134 -41.07 17.30 9.97
CA ILE A 134 -39.93 16.69 9.26
C ILE A 134 -40.27 16.33 7.80
N VAL A 135 -41.50 15.85 7.54
CA VAL A 135 -41.96 15.44 6.19
C VAL A 135 -41.77 16.50 5.09
N PRO A 136 -42.18 17.78 5.26
CA PRO A 136 -41.98 18.79 4.20
C PRO A 136 -40.50 19.12 3.93
N PHE A 137 -39.64 19.05 4.96
CA PHE A 137 -38.20 19.28 4.82
C PHE A 137 -37.52 18.18 3.99
N LEU A 138 -37.88 16.92 4.23
CA LEU A 138 -37.44 15.78 3.42
C LEU A 138 -37.89 15.93 1.96
N LYS A 139 -39.17 16.26 1.72
CA LYS A 139 -39.72 16.41 0.36
C LYS A 139 -38.95 17.46 -0.46
N ARG A 140 -38.69 18.64 0.12
CA ARG A 140 -37.93 19.74 -0.49
C ARG A 140 -36.45 19.40 -0.77
N THR A 141 -35.89 18.42 -0.04
CA THR A 141 -34.52 17.93 -0.24
C THR A 141 -34.42 16.96 -1.42
N VAL A 142 -35.44 16.14 -1.67
CA VAL A 142 -35.47 15.17 -2.78
C VAL A 142 -35.55 15.85 -4.15
N GLU A 143 -36.32 16.94 -4.27
CA GLU A 143 -36.42 17.70 -5.53
C GLU A 143 -35.09 18.30 -5.95
N LYS A 144 -34.34 18.88 -4.99
CA LYS A 144 -33.03 19.49 -5.23
C LYS A 144 -31.97 18.49 -5.72
N MET A 145 -32.18 17.19 -5.51
CA MET A 145 -31.29 16.12 -6.01
C MET A 145 -31.60 15.65 -7.45
N LYS A 146 -32.73 16.03 -8.06
CA LYS A 146 -33.03 15.65 -9.46
C LYS A 146 -32.12 16.39 -10.46
N GLY A 147 -32.06 17.73 -10.39
CA GLY A 147 -31.29 18.55 -11.35
C GLY A 147 -29.77 18.33 -11.35
N LEU A 148 -29.23 17.70 -10.30
CA LEU A 148 -27.81 17.37 -10.19
C LEU A 148 -27.38 16.21 -11.11
N LYS A 149 -28.32 15.36 -11.56
CA LYS A 149 -28.04 14.21 -12.43
C LYS A 149 -27.77 14.63 -13.88
N GLU A 150 -28.55 15.57 -14.39
CA GLU A 150 -28.39 16.16 -15.74
C GLU A 150 -26.97 16.67 -15.97
N HIS A 151 -26.51 17.57 -15.09
CA HIS A 151 -25.17 18.18 -15.15
C HIS A 151 -24.04 17.13 -15.13
N ALA A 152 -24.18 16.09 -14.30
CA ALA A 152 -23.22 15.00 -14.23
C ALA A 152 -23.15 14.14 -15.51
N GLN A 153 -24.17 14.17 -16.36
CA GLN A 153 -24.20 13.43 -17.63
C GLN A 153 -23.59 14.26 -18.77
N THR A 154 -23.84 15.57 -18.81
CA THR A 154 -23.20 16.49 -19.77
C THR A 154 -21.68 16.56 -19.57
N ILE A 155 -21.21 16.65 -18.31
CA ILE A 155 -19.77 16.65 -17.98
C ILE A 155 -19.08 15.35 -18.46
N LYS A 156 -19.73 14.19 -18.32
CA LYS A 156 -19.19 12.91 -18.80
C LYS A 156 -19.05 12.86 -20.32
N ARG A 157 -20.03 13.41 -21.07
CA ARG A 157 -19.96 13.50 -22.54
C ARG A 157 -18.80 14.38 -23.00
N GLY A 158 -18.62 15.56 -22.39
CA GLY A 158 -17.50 16.45 -22.70
C GLY A 158 -16.13 15.83 -22.41
N ALA A 159 -15.98 15.18 -21.25
CA ALA A 159 -14.74 14.49 -20.88
C ALA A 159 -14.37 13.36 -21.86
N LEU A 160 -15.35 12.61 -22.38
CA LEU A 160 -15.13 11.51 -23.32
C LEU A 160 -14.57 12.01 -24.67
N LEU A 161 -15.06 13.15 -25.16
CA LEU A 161 -14.56 13.77 -26.40
C LEU A 161 -13.11 14.25 -26.26
N ILE A 162 -12.76 14.86 -25.12
CA ILE A 162 -11.38 15.30 -24.83
C ILE A 162 -10.43 14.10 -24.76
N ILE A 163 -10.84 13.00 -24.12
CA ILE A 163 -10.06 11.75 -24.08
C ILE A 163 -9.89 11.16 -25.49
N GLY A 164 -10.93 11.19 -26.32
CA GLY A 164 -10.86 10.77 -27.73
C GLY A 164 -9.83 11.58 -28.54
N LEU A 165 -9.88 12.91 -28.45
CA LEU A 165 -8.90 13.79 -29.11
C LEU A 165 -7.46 13.54 -28.64
N LEU A 166 -7.25 13.35 -27.33
CA LEU A 166 -5.93 13.03 -26.78
C LEU A 166 -5.41 11.66 -27.24
N LEU A 167 -6.29 10.66 -27.39
CA LEU A 167 -5.91 9.35 -27.94
C LEU A 167 -5.54 9.44 -29.43
N VAL A 168 -6.30 10.20 -30.23
CA VAL A 168 -5.95 10.44 -31.64
C VAL A 168 -4.60 11.15 -31.76
N ALA A 169 -4.38 12.23 -30.99
CA ALA A 169 -3.10 12.93 -30.95
C ALA A 169 -1.93 12.02 -30.52
N PHE A 170 -2.17 11.13 -29.55
CA PHE A 170 -1.18 10.14 -29.11
C PHE A 170 -0.88 9.10 -30.21
N ILE A 171 -1.87 8.64 -30.96
CA ILE A 171 -1.67 7.73 -32.10
C ILE A 171 -0.81 8.41 -33.18
N PHE A 172 -1.13 9.64 -33.58
CA PHE A 172 -0.31 10.42 -34.52
C PHE A 172 1.14 10.63 -34.03
N PHE A 173 1.32 10.95 -32.74
CA PHE A 173 2.65 11.12 -32.14
C PHE A 173 3.50 9.83 -32.15
N ASN A 174 2.87 8.66 -32.02
CA ASN A 174 3.57 7.38 -32.10
C ASN A 174 3.84 6.96 -33.56
N LEU A 175 2.93 7.22 -34.50
CA LEU A 175 3.15 7.01 -35.94
C LEU A 175 4.33 7.84 -36.46
N GLY A 176 4.44 9.11 -36.05
CA GLY A 176 5.56 9.98 -36.43
C GLY A 176 6.93 9.41 -36.04
N LYS A 177 7.03 8.74 -34.88
CA LYS A 177 8.27 8.08 -34.41
C LYS A 177 8.57 6.74 -35.09
N PHE A 178 7.58 6.12 -35.72
CA PHE A 178 7.79 4.89 -36.50
C PHE A 178 8.48 5.18 -37.84
N ILE A 179 8.09 6.27 -38.51
CA ILE A 179 8.63 6.66 -39.83
C ILE A 179 10.11 7.04 -39.74
N SER A 180 10.54 7.73 -38.68
CA SER A 180 11.96 8.08 -38.46
C SER A 180 12.88 6.86 -38.29
N SER A 181 12.33 5.65 -38.06
CA SER A 181 13.09 4.45 -37.74
C SER A 181 13.46 3.57 -38.96
N ARG A 182 13.03 3.91 -40.18
CA ARG A 182 13.26 3.10 -41.40
C ARG A 182 14.40 3.54 -42.34
N ARG A 183 15.30 4.46 -41.93
CA ARG A 183 16.46 4.90 -42.76
C ARG A 183 17.78 4.12 -42.54
N LYS A 184 17.81 3.02 -41.78
CA LYS A 184 19.03 2.21 -41.53
C LYS A 184 18.86 0.69 -41.77
N ALA A 185 18.03 0.31 -42.75
CA ALA A 185 17.70 -1.10 -43.01
C ALA A 185 17.75 -1.51 -44.50
N PHE A 186 18.58 -0.84 -45.32
CA PHE A 186 18.69 -1.14 -46.76
C PHE A 186 20.13 -1.08 -47.29
N VAL A 187 21.07 -1.77 -46.62
CA VAL A 187 22.39 -2.11 -47.17
C VAL A 187 22.72 -3.55 -46.76
N ALA A 188 23.33 -4.32 -47.67
CA ALA A 188 23.92 -5.63 -47.45
C ALA A 188 23.04 -6.74 -46.84
N ARG A 189 22.25 -7.43 -47.69
CA ARG A 189 21.89 -8.85 -47.46
C ARG A 189 21.94 -9.67 -48.75
N LYS A 190 23.13 -10.14 -49.14
CA LYS A 190 23.33 -11.11 -50.23
C LYS A 190 23.71 -12.47 -49.63
N LYS A 191 22.93 -13.52 -49.94
CA LYS A 191 23.27 -14.95 -49.81
C LYS A 191 23.63 -15.46 -51.23
N PRO A 192 24.45 -16.50 -51.42
CA PRO A 192 24.23 -17.92 -51.03
C PRO A 192 25.10 -18.34 -49.81
N ALA A 193 24.97 -19.48 -49.10
CA ALA A 193 24.43 -20.84 -49.31
C ALA A 193 25.49 -21.91 -49.70
N SER A 194 25.38 -23.11 -49.09
CA SER A 194 26.36 -24.22 -49.06
C SER A 194 27.73 -23.92 -48.39
N SER A 195 28.54 -24.91 -47.97
CA SER A 195 28.26 -26.22 -47.33
C SER A 195 29.59 -26.88 -46.85
N ARG A 196 29.51 -27.74 -45.82
CA ARG A 196 30.51 -28.81 -45.49
C ARG A 196 31.85 -28.37 -44.85
N ALA A 197 32.53 -29.40 -44.30
CA ALA A 197 33.90 -29.49 -43.80
C ALA A 197 34.22 -28.94 -42.38
N LEU A 198 34.81 -29.81 -41.58
CA LEU A 198 35.33 -29.57 -40.22
C LEU A 198 36.75 -28.98 -40.29
N THR A 199 37.04 -27.96 -39.48
CA THR A 199 38.27 -27.88 -38.63
C THR A 199 38.24 -26.61 -37.78
N PRO A 200 38.73 -26.64 -36.52
CA PRO A 200 38.95 -25.42 -35.74
C PRO A 200 40.32 -24.82 -36.08
N SER A 201 40.36 -23.55 -36.48
CA SER A 201 41.59 -22.76 -36.59
C SER A 201 41.43 -21.43 -35.85
N PRO A 202 42.36 -21.04 -34.96
CA PRO A 202 42.20 -19.89 -34.08
C PRO A 202 42.47 -18.56 -34.81
N ALA A 203 41.53 -18.13 -35.65
CA ALA A 203 41.44 -16.74 -36.07
C ALA A 203 41.41 -15.83 -34.82
N PRO A 204 42.10 -14.68 -34.83
CA PRO A 204 42.53 -14.04 -33.60
C PRO A 204 41.35 -13.65 -32.71
N VAL A 205 41.51 -13.91 -31.40
CA VAL A 205 40.67 -13.30 -30.37
C VAL A 205 40.68 -11.79 -30.60
N GLN A 206 39.58 -11.27 -31.12
CA GLN A 206 39.40 -9.82 -31.20
C GLN A 206 39.58 -9.32 -29.79
N LYS A 207 40.59 -8.48 -29.56
CA LYS A 207 40.72 -7.73 -28.31
C LYS A 207 39.48 -6.86 -28.21
N VAL A 208 38.46 -7.38 -27.52
CA VAL A 208 37.27 -6.64 -27.14
C VAL A 208 37.80 -5.57 -26.20
N SER A 209 38.14 -4.41 -26.77
CA SER A 209 38.74 -3.31 -26.03
C SER A 209 37.81 -3.04 -24.87
N PRO A 210 38.24 -3.22 -23.62
CA PRO A 210 37.35 -3.08 -22.49
C PRO A 210 37.00 -1.60 -22.40
N GLU A 211 35.84 -1.24 -22.95
CA GLU A 211 35.24 0.05 -22.69
C GLU A 211 35.16 0.22 -21.18
N LYS A 212 36.08 1.01 -20.62
CA LYS A 212 36.07 1.47 -19.23
C LYS A 212 34.95 2.49 -18.99
N THR A 213 33.82 2.32 -19.70
CA THR A 213 32.50 2.83 -19.37
C THR A 213 32.15 2.30 -17.99
N SER A 214 32.56 3.06 -16.97
CA SER A 214 32.52 2.74 -15.53
C SER A 214 31.09 2.77 -14.99
N SER A 215 30.24 1.97 -15.62
CA SER A 215 28.83 1.80 -15.36
C SER A 215 28.63 0.70 -14.33
N ILE A 216 28.04 1.07 -13.20
CA ILE A 216 27.65 0.14 -12.15
C ILE A 216 26.55 -0.75 -12.71
N ARG A 217 26.67 -2.06 -12.54
CA ARG A 217 25.64 -3.05 -12.90
C ARG A 217 25.10 -3.69 -11.63
N LEU A 218 23.78 -3.69 -11.49
CA LEU A 218 23.07 -4.41 -10.43
C LEU A 218 22.12 -5.42 -11.07
N GLY A 219 22.41 -6.71 -10.92
CA GLY A 219 21.42 -7.78 -11.03
C GLY A 219 20.73 -8.02 -9.68
N LEU A 220 19.47 -8.44 -9.70
CA LEU A 220 18.73 -8.86 -8.51
C LEU A 220 17.90 -10.09 -8.84
N ARG A 221 18.10 -11.18 -8.08
CA ARG A 221 17.32 -12.43 -8.15
C ARG A 221 16.51 -12.62 -6.88
N THR A 222 15.25 -13.06 -6.99
CA THR A 222 14.38 -13.34 -5.85
C THR A 222 14.27 -14.83 -5.53
N LYS A 223 14.43 -15.19 -4.25
CA LYS A 223 14.14 -16.53 -3.69
C LYS A 223 12.73 -16.68 -3.13
N ASP A 224 12.08 -15.56 -2.83
CA ASP A 224 10.71 -15.43 -2.33
C ASP A 224 10.16 -14.06 -2.79
N ASN A 225 8.87 -13.81 -2.63
CA ASN A 225 8.26 -12.54 -3.02
C ASN A 225 8.87 -11.38 -2.20
N CYS A 226 9.39 -10.36 -2.89
CA CYS A 226 10.09 -9.24 -2.27
C CYS A 226 9.66 -7.89 -2.86
N TRP A 227 9.28 -6.93 -2.00
CA TRP A 227 9.12 -5.54 -2.43
C TRP A 227 10.49 -4.93 -2.73
N VAL A 228 10.66 -4.34 -3.91
CA VAL A 228 11.92 -3.74 -4.36
C VAL A 228 11.68 -2.34 -4.91
N TYR A 229 12.56 -1.43 -4.51
CA TYR A 229 12.65 -0.05 -4.98
C TYR A 229 14.08 0.21 -5.44
N VAL A 230 14.24 0.76 -6.65
CA VAL A 230 15.54 1.06 -7.26
C VAL A 230 15.51 2.47 -7.84
N LYS A 231 16.50 3.26 -7.45
CA LYS A 231 16.74 4.63 -7.91
C LYS A 231 18.16 4.71 -8.47
N VAL A 232 18.26 4.93 -9.78
CA VAL A 232 19.50 5.00 -10.57
C VAL A 232 19.84 6.47 -10.80
N ASP A 233 21.06 6.88 -10.45
CA ASP A 233 21.58 8.23 -10.70
C ASP A 233 20.57 9.35 -10.34
N GLY A 234 19.93 9.21 -9.17
CA GLY A 234 18.91 10.15 -8.67
C GLY A 234 17.47 9.87 -9.09
N LYS A 235 17.22 9.14 -10.18
CA LYS A 235 15.87 8.87 -10.74
C LYS A 235 15.32 7.51 -10.30
N VAL A 236 14.07 7.46 -9.83
CA VAL A 236 13.38 6.19 -9.55
C VAL A 236 13.11 5.47 -10.88
N VAL A 237 13.63 4.25 -11.01
CA VAL A 237 13.45 3.39 -12.20
C VAL A 237 12.61 2.15 -11.91
N PHE A 238 12.44 1.80 -10.63
CA PHE A 238 11.69 0.62 -10.23
C PHE A 238 11.06 0.79 -8.84
N GLN A 239 9.79 0.40 -8.69
CA GLN A 239 9.10 0.39 -7.39
C GLN A 239 7.91 -0.59 -7.42
N ARG A 240 8.16 -1.89 -7.21
CA ARG A 240 7.10 -2.91 -7.11
C ARG A 240 7.59 -4.17 -6.39
N THR A 241 6.66 -5.08 -6.10
CA THR A 241 7.00 -6.45 -5.73
C THR A 241 7.60 -7.19 -6.94
N ILE A 242 8.64 -7.97 -6.67
CA ILE A 242 9.24 -8.95 -7.56
C ILE A 242 8.83 -10.34 -7.02
N GLU A 243 8.26 -11.16 -7.89
CA GLU A 243 7.83 -12.53 -7.56
C GLU A 243 9.04 -13.47 -7.40
N LYS A 244 8.87 -14.57 -6.67
CA LYS A 244 9.88 -15.64 -6.54
C LYS A 244 10.43 -16.11 -7.89
N GLY A 245 11.74 -16.34 -7.97
CA GLY A 245 12.45 -16.90 -9.12
C GLY A 245 12.82 -15.90 -10.22
N ARG A 246 12.17 -14.73 -10.23
CA ARG A 246 12.39 -13.66 -11.20
C ARG A 246 13.80 -13.05 -11.05
N PHE A 247 14.33 -12.54 -12.16
CA PHE A 247 15.54 -11.73 -12.22
C PHE A 247 15.21 -10.39 -12.87
N GLU A 248 15.77 -9.31 -12.34
CA GLU A 248 15.72 -7.96 -12.91
C GLU A 248 17.16 -7.39 -12.89
N SER A 249 17.51 -6.47 -13.78
CA SER A 249 18.83 -5.81 -13.72
C SER A 249 18.81 -4.36 -14.20
N TRP A 250 19.72 -3.56 -13.66
CA TRP A 250 19.85 -2.12 -13.91
C TRP A 250 21.30 -1.72 -14.11
N LYS A 251 21.51 -0.58 -14.79
CA LYS A 251 22.82 0.03 -15.02
C LYS A 251 22.77 1.52 -14.61
N ALA A 252 23.85 2.01 -14.01
CA ALA A 252 24.00 3.39 -13.53
C ALA A 252 25.40 3.95 -13.87
N LYS A 253 25.56 5.28 -13.88
CA LYS A 253 26.84 5.96 -14.11
C LYS A 253 27.61 6.27 -12.83
N GLU A 254 26.88 6.60 -11.76
CA GLU A 254 27.45 7.12 -10.51
C GLU A 254 27.01 6.27 -9.31
N LYS A 255 25.72 5.97 -9.20
CA LYS A 255 25.18 5.22 -8.04
C LYS A 255 23.82 4.58 -8.28
N ILE A 256 23.56 3.51 -7.52
CA ILE A 256 22.23 2.92 -7.35
C ILE A 256 21.85 3.00 -5.87
N GLU A 257 20.69 3.57 -5.60
CA GLU A 257 20.02 3.56 -4.30
C GLU A 257 18.93 2.46 -4.34
N LEU A 258 19.21 1.33 -3.68
CA LEU A 258 18.35 0.14 -3.61
C LEU A 258 17.65 0.07 -2.25
N SER A 259 16.42 -0.46 -2.23
CA SER A 259 15.73 -0.85 -0.99
C SER A 259 14.90 -2.12 -1.22
N VAL A 260 14.99 -3.06 -0.28
CA VAL A 260 14.37 -4.39 -0.38
C VAL A 260 13.58 -4.72 0.89
N GLY A 261 12.38 -5.27 0.75
CA GLY A 261 11.47 -5.58 1.87
C GLY A 261 11.68 -6.95 2.53
N ASN A 262 12.42 -7.85 1.88
CA ASN A 262 12.76 -9.19 2.35
C ASN A 262 14.21 -9.57 1.96
N ALA A 263 15.18 -9.18 2.79
CA ALA A 263 16.61 -9.19 2.48
C ALA A 263 17.23 -10.59 2.29
N ALA A 264 16.78 -11.62 3.04
CA ALA A 264 17.20 -13.00 2.78
C ALA A 264 16.58 -13.60 1.50
N ALA A 265 15.51 -13.00 0.98
CA ALA A 265 14.84 -13.44 -0.23
C ALA A 265 15.37 -12.80 -1.51
N VAL A 266 16.47 -12.06 -1.44
CA VAL A 266 17.16 -11.49 -2.61
C VAL A 266 18.63 -11.88 -2.62
N GLU A 267 19.15 -12.04 -3.83
CA GLU A 267 20.58 -12.08 -4.12
C GLU A 267 20.87 -10.94 -5.09
N LEU A 268 21.93 -10.20 -4.83
CA LEU A 268 22.37 -9.08 -5.66
C LEU A 268 23.65 -9.45 -6.39
N GLU A 269 23.75 -9.06 -7.64
CA GLU A 269 24.97 -9.19 -8.43
C GLU A 269 25.46 -7.77 -8.74
N VAL A 270 26.47 -7.29 -8.00
CA VAL A 270 27.04 -5.96 -8.20
C VAL A 270 28.35 -6.09 -8.96
N ASN A 271 28.39 -5.57 -10.19
CA ASN A 271 29.56 -5.61 -11.08
C ASN A 271 30.15 -7.03 -11.29
N GLY A 272 29.32 -8.08 -11.16
CA GLY A 272 29.71 -9.49 -11.24
C GLY A 272 29.99 -10.17 -9.90
N GLN A 273 30.10 -9.43 -8.79
CA GLN A 273 30.24 -10.00 -7.45
C GLN A 273 28.85 -10.31 -6.86
N LEU A 274 28.66 -11.56 -6.40
CA LEU A 274 27.41 -12.03 -5.81
C LEU A 274 27.34 -11.73 -4.30
N PHE A 275 26.33 -10.97 -3.89
CA PHE A 275 25.98 -10.67 -2.51
C PHE A 275 24.67 -11.38 -2.15
N SER A 276 24.77 -12.50 -1.45
CA SER A 276 23.64 -13.26 -0.91
C SER A 276 23.41 -12.97 0.58
N ASN A 277 22.27 -13.40 1.12
CA ASN A 277 21.97 -13.39 2.56
C ASN A 277 22.16 -12.03 3.27
N LEU A 278 21.77 -10.93 2.61
CA LEU A 278 21.99 -9.54 3.06
C LEU A 278 21.45 -9.20 4.47
N GLY A 279 20.53 -10.02 4.99
CA GLY A 279 19.90 -9.85 6.30
C GLY A 279 18.95 -11.00 6.60
N ARG A 280 18.24 -10.94 7.73
CA ARG A 280 17.35 -12.02 8.19
C ARG A 280 16.18 -12.26 7.23
N LYS A 281 15.53 -13.44 7.27
CA LYS A 281 14.29 -13.69 6.51
C LYS A 281 13.22 -12.69 6.96
N GLY A 282 12.59 -12.02 6.00
CA GLY A 282 11.72 -10.89 6.27
C GLY A 282 12.47 -9.58 6.53
N GLN A 283 13.79 -9.48 6.30
CA GLN A 283 14.67 -8.29 6.30
C GLN A 283 14.17 -7.06 5.52
N THR A 284 13.94 -5.87 6.10
CA THR A 284 13.92 -4.62 5.30
C THR A 284 15.32 -4.05 5.36
N LEU A 285 15.93 -3.82 4.19
CA LEU A 285 17.10 -2.96 4.06
C LEU A 285 16.68 -1.77 3.20
N LYS A 286 16.83 -0.57 3.76
CA LYS A 286 16.62 0.68 3.04
C LYS A 286 17.98 1.29 2.69
N ASN A 287 17.99 2.19 1.71
CA ASN A 287 19.15 3.04 1.41
C ASN A 287 20.46 2.24 1.23
N ILE A 288 20.39 1.07 0.60
CA ILE A 288 21.57 0.35 0.14
C ILE A 288 22.15 1.18 -1.00
N LEU A 289 23.28 1.82 -0.75
CA LEU A 289 24.02 2.61 -1.72
C LEU A 289 25.04 1.71 -2.41
N ILE A 290 24.97 1.64 -3.73
CA ILE A 290 25.89 0.87 -4.55
C ILE A 290 26.62 1.87 -5.45
N THR A 291 27.95 1.94 -5.31
CA THR A 291 28.84 2.79 -6.10
C THR A 291 29.80 1.92 -6.91
N LYS A 292 30.86 2.51 -7.48
CA LYS A 292 31.94 1.77 -8.15
C LYS A 292 32.80 1.00 -7.15
N ASP A 293 32.86 1.51 -5.92
CA ASP A 293 33.72 1.11 -4.82
C ASP A 293 33.10 -0.02 -3.98
N GLY A 294 31.83 -0.35 -4.21
CA GLY A 294 31.14 -1.50 -3.60
C GLY A 294 29.71 -1.22 -3.17
N LEU A 295 29.23 -2.02 -2.22
CA LEU A 295 27.90 -1.95 -1.64
C LEU A 295 27.99 -1.49 -0.17
N GLN A 296 27.30 -0.41 0.16
CA GLN A 296 27.21 0.15 1.51
C GLN A 296 25.75 0.20 1.98
N VAL A 297 25.48 -0.24 3.21
CA VAL A 297 24.15 -0.11 3.83
C VAL A 297 24.15 1.08 4.77
N LYS A 298 23.49 2.18 4.39
CA LYS A 298 23.30 3.32 5.30
C LYS A 298 22.26 2.94 6.36
N ARG A 299 22.71 2.90 7.63
CA ARG A 299 21.85 2.73 8.81
C ARG A 299 21.01 3.98 9.06
#